data_AF-A0A7C3Y2H1-F1
#
_entry.id   AF-A0A7C3Y2H1-F1
#
_cell.length_a   1.000
_cell.length_b   1.000
_cell.length_c   1.000
_cell.angle_alpha   90.00
_cell.angle_beta   90.00
_cell.angle_gamma   90.00
#
_symmetry.space_group_name_H-M   'P 1'
#
loop_
_entity.id
_entity.type
_entity.pdbx_description
1 polymer ?
#
loop_
_entity_poly.entity_id
_entity_poly.type
_entity_poly.pdbx_seq_one_letter_code
_entity_poly.pdbx_strand_id
1 'polypeptide(L)' 'IDTTISQVMEYFEIFLSRMLISRRAANFLGCNFELIINRVKLL' A
#
# COMPACT_ATOMS: atom_id res chain seq x y z
N ILE A 1 -12.65 -3.17 2.21
CA ILE A 1 -12.27 -4.15 3.25
C ILE A 1 -13.50 -4.31 4.12
N ASP A 2 -14.00 -5.54 4.24
CA ASP A 2 -15.04 -5.81 5.22
C ASP A 2 -14.37 -6.03 6.57
N THR A 3 -14.46 -5.01 7.43
CA THR A 3 -13.83 -5.04 8.76
C THR A 3 -14.56 -5.97 9.74
N THR A 4 -15.70 -6.54 9.35
CA THR A 4 -16.38 -7.60 10.12
C THR A 4 -15.77 -8.98 9.88
N ILE A 5 -15.05 -9.15 8.76
CA ILE A 5 -14.43 -10.41 8.35
C ILE A 5 -12.94 -10.44 8.71
N SER A 6 -12.22 -9.32 8.51
CA SER A 6 -10.78 -9.24 8.84
C SER A 6 -10.40 -7.91 9.45
N GLN A 7 -9.32 -7.91 10.23
CA GLN A 7 -8.78 -6.67 10.77
C GLN A 7 -8.07 -5.86 9.68
N VAL A 8 -8.10 -4.54 9.83
CA VAL A 8 -7.41 -3.62 8.92
C VAL A 8 -5.90 -3.91 8.89
N MET A 9 -5.29 -4.22 10.03
CA MET A 9 -3.86 -4.54 10.12
C MET A 9 -3.47 -5.81 9.35
N GLU A 10 -4.29 -6.85 9.42
CA GLU A 10 -4.04 -8.11 8.72
C GLU A 10 -4.08 -7.92 7.19
N TYR A 11 -5.01 -7.08 6.71
CA TYR A 11 -5.01 -6.63 5.32
C TYR A 11 -3.71 -5.88 4.99
N PHE A 12 -3.31 -4.92 5.84
CA PHE A 12 -2.06 -4.18 5.60
C PHE A 12 -0.84 -5.10 5.53
N GLU A 13 -0.72 -6.11 6.40
CA GLU A 13 0.41 -7.05 6.38
C GLU A 13 0.54 -7.80 5.05
N ILE A 14 -0.57 -8.28 4.49
CA ILE A 14 -0.58 -8.95 3.18
C ILE A 14 -0.07 -8.01 2.08
N PHE A 15 -0.51 -6.75 2.10
CA PHE A 15 -0.21 -5.78 1.03
C PHE A 15 1.09 -5.00 1.24
N LEU A 16 1.66 -4.99 2.44
CA LEU A 16 2.87 -4.23 2.78
C LEU A 16 4.08 -4.68 1.95
N SER A 17 4.21 -5.98 1.74
CA SER A 17 5.29 -6.57 0.94
C SER A 17 5.29 -6.04 -0.50
N ARG A 18 4.11 -6.03 -1.13
CA ARG A 18 3.90 -5.51 -2.49
C ARG A 18 4.12 -4.00 -2.55
N MET A 19 3.62 -3.26 -1.56
CA MET A 19 3.84 -1.83 -1.43
C MET A 19 5.35 -1.49 -1.39
N LEU A 20 6.12 -2.25 -0.61
CA LEU A 20 7.56 -2.03 -0.48
C LEU A 20 8.30 -2.25 -1.81
N ILE A 21 7.91 -3.29 -2.56
CA ILE A 21 8.47 -3.60 -3.89
C ILE A 21 8.13 -2.49 -4.88
N SER A 22 6.87 -2.05 -4.95
CA SER A 22 6.44 -0.96 -5.83
C SER A 22 7.17 0.35 -5.53
N ARG A 23 7.39 0.67 -4.25
CA ARG A 23 8.18 1.85 -3.84
C ARG A 23 9.63 1.76 -4.30
N ARG A 24 10.26 0.59 -4.17
CA ARG A 24 11.64 0.36 -4.64
C ARG A 24 11.74 0.47 -6.17
N ALA A 25 10.78 -0.10 -6.90
CA ALA A 25 10.73 -0.02 -8.35
C ALA A 25 10.53 1.43 -8.83
N ALA A 26 9.63 2.18 -8.19
CA ALA A 26 9.44 3.60 -8.49
C ALA A 26 10.74 4.40 -8.30
N ASN A 27 11.45 4.18 -7.18
CA ASN A 27 12.76 4.81 -6.94
C ASN A 27 13.79 4.43 -8.02
N PHE A 28 13.89 3.14 -8.37
CA PHE A 28 14.79 2.66 -9.42
C PHE A 28 14.49 3.29 -10.79
N LEU A 29 13.21 3.51 -11.11
CA LEU A 29 12.76 4.11 -12.36
C LEU A 29 12.67 5.64 -12.33
N GLY A 30 13.06 6.29 -11.22
CA GLY A 30 12.95 7.75 -11.06
C GLY A 30 11.51 8.28 -11.06
N CYS A 31 10.54 7.43 -10.66
CA CYS A 31 9.12 7.75 -10.59
C CYS A 31 8.68 8.09 -9.16
N ASN A 32 7.59 8.85 -9.05
CA ASN A 32 6.95 9.11 -7.76
C ASN A 32 6.08 7.93 -7.34
N PHE A 33 6.19 7.53 -6.08
CA PHE A 33 5.33 6.52 -5.46
C PHE A 33 4.24 7.21 -4.65
N GLU A 34 2.97 6.88 -4.90
CA GLU A 34 1.82 7.35 -4.12
C GLU A 34 1.00 6.16 -3.62
N LEU A 35 0.57 6.21 -2.35
CA LEU A 35 -0.34 5.24 -1.78
C LEU A 35 -1.73 5.85 -1.67
N ILE A 36 -2.75 5.24 -2.27
CA ILE A 36 -4.14 5.72 -2.21
C ILE A 36 -5.00 4.68 -1.51
N ILE A 37 -5.63 5.05 -0.39
CA ILE A 37 -6.49 4.16 0.40
C ILE A 37 -7.78 4.90 0.71
N ASN A 38 -8.93 4.30 0.38
CA ASN A 38 -10.25 4.91 0.62
C ASN A 38 -10.36 6.35 0.06
N ARG A 39 -9.77 6.60 -1.13
CA ARG A 39 -9.67 7.92 -1.78
C ARG A 39 -8.79 8.95 -1.05
N VAL A 40 -8.11 8.56 0.02
CA VAL A 40 -7.11 9.38 0.70
C VAL A 40 -5.74 9.05 0.12
N LYS A 41 -5.04 10.09 -0.33
CA LYS A 41 -3.60 9.97 -0.64
C LYS A 41 -2.83 9.96 0.68
N LEU A 42 -2.07 8.88 0.89
CA LEU A 42 -1.12 8.73 1.97
C LEU A 42 0.27 9.02 1.41
N LEU A 43 0.82 10.14 1.85
CA LEU A 43 2.17 10.66 1.57
C LEU A 43 2.71 11.24 2.87
#